data_AF-A0A419I457-F1
#
_entry.id   AF-A0A419I457-F1
#
_cell.length_a   1.000
_cell.length_b   1.000
_cell.length_c   1.000
_cell.angle_alpha   90.00
_cell.angle_beta   90.00
_cell.angle_gamma   90.00
#
_symmetry.space_group_name_H-M   'P 1'
#
loop_
_entity.id
_entity.type
_entity.pdbx_description
1 polymer ?
#
loop_
_entity_poly.entity_id
_entity_poly.type
_entity_poly.pdbx_seq_one_letter_code
_entity_poly.pdbx_strand_id
1 'polypeptide(L)'
;MRWRGSLSPSPVELEKSTDQWAWPAPWRRLSKSDRELDSWDKAHLPELLDWERRGIEAVNGNSLVHGDMHPLNILVSDRARIVDWAWSSVGAPWLDPAALVLRLIADGHTPQQAEEWAKAIAAYRDAPADAVTAFAKGTARTIVSITSSALASGAVGSARGPTAPEAPV
;
A
#
# COMPACT_ATOMS: atom_id res chain seq x y z
N MET A 1 -11.48 15.93 -10.34
CA MET A 1 -11.84 14.64 -10.98
C MET A 1 -13.06 14.10 -10.24
N ARG A 2 -14.23 14.00 -10.87
CA ARG A 2 -15.41 13.36 -10.25
C ARG A 2 -15.51 11.94 -10.80
N TRP A 3 -15.20 10.95 -9.97
CA TRP A 3 -15.64 9.58 -10.22
C TRP A 3 -17.18 9.57 -10.13
N ARG A 4 -17.86 9.14 -11.20
CA ARG A 4 -19.31 8.89 -11.21
C ARG A 4 -19.52 7.41 -10.86
N GLY A 5 -19.46 7.09 -9.57
CA GLY A 5 -19.70 5.73 -9.08
C GLY A 5 -19.21 5.58 -7.65
N SER A 6 -19.99 4.90 -6.82
CA SER A 6 -19.52 4.46 -5.51
C SER A 6 -18.52 3.31 -5.72
N LEU A 7 -17.40 3.31 -5.01
CA LEU A 7 -16.48 2.16 -4.93
C LEU A 7 -16.93 1.15 -3.86
N SER A 8 -17.98 1.49 -3.12
CA SER A 8 -18.56 0.69 -2.03
C SER A 8 -20.08 0.56 -2.25
N PRO A 9 -20.60 -0.65 -2.56
CA PRO A 9 -19.86 -1.88 -2.81
C PRO A 9 -19.01 -1.80 -4.09
N SER A 10 -18.06 -2.72 -4.25
CA SER A 10 -17.22 -2.81 -5.46
C SER A 10 -18.11 -2.88 -6.71
N PRO A 11 -17.88 -2.04 -7.73
CA PRO A 11 -18.64 -2.08 -8.98
C PRO A 11 -18.18 -3.22 -9.91
N VAL A 12 -17.12 -3.94 -9.55
CA VAL A 12 -16.53 -5.04 -10.32
C VAL A 12 -16.27 -6.24 -9.43
N GLU A 13 -16.35 -7.44 -9.99
CA GLU A 13 -15.96 -8.67 -9.32
C GLU A 13 -14.44 -8.86 -9.46
N LEU A 14 -13.75 -8.98 -8.34
CA LEU A 14 -12.31 -9.23 -8.25
C LEU A 14 -12.02 -10.17 -7.08
N GLU A 15 -10.79 -10.68 -7.02
CA GLU A 15 -10.27 -11.42 -5.87
C GLU A 15 -10.36 -10.60 -4.58
N LYS A 16 -10.40 -11.29 -3.43
CA LYS A 16 -10.42 -10.63 -2.13
C LYS A 16 -9.05 -10.10 -1.77
N SER A 17 -9.00 -8.93 -1.15
CA SER A 17 -7.74 -8.37 -0.64
C SER A 17 -7.10 -9.31 0.39
N THR A 18 -7.87 -10.10 1.13
CA THR A 18 -7.33 -11.12 2.03
C THR A 18 -6.42 -12.12 1.30
N ASP A 19 -6.76 -12.51 0.08
CA ASP A 19 -6.01 -13.49 -0.71
C ASP A 19 -4.74 -12.86 -1.29
N GLN A 20 -4.87 -11.67 -1.86
CA GLN A 20 -3.73 -10.91 -2.39
C GLN A 20 -2.70 -10.56 -1.31
N TRP A 21 -3.14 -10.19 -0.11
CA TRP A 21 -2.24 -9.86 1.00
C TRP A 21 -1.70 -11.11 1.73
N ALA A 22 -2.39 -12.25 1.64
CA ALA A 22 -1.87 -13.53 2.12
C ALA A 22 -0.78 -14.11 1.21
N TRP A 23 -0.77 -13.78 -0.08
CA TRP A 23 0.26 -14.25 -1.01
C TRP A 23 1.68 -13.82 -0.60
N PRO A 24 2.00 -12.54 -0.34
CA PRO A 24 3.33 -12.11 0.10
C PRO A 24 3.71 -12.67 1.48
N ALA A 25 2.81 -12.66 2.48
CA ALA A 25 3.00 -13.13 3.87
C ALA A 25 4.48 -13.24 4.31
N PRO A 26 5.21 -12.11 4.32
CA PRO A 26 6.67 -12.09 4.42
C PRO A 26 7.17 -12.71 5.73
N TRP A 27 6.47 -12.54 6.86
CA TRP A 27 6.88 -13.14 8.13
C TRP A 27 6.71 -14.64 8.12
N ARG A 28 5.59 -15.13 7.58
CA ARG A 28 5.36 -16.57 7.42
C ARG A 28 6.35 -17.21 6.44
N ARG A 29 6.79 -16.50 5.41
CA ARG A 29 7.85 -16.99 4.50
C ARG A 29 9.21 -16.99 5.20
N LEU A 30 9.57 -15.89 5.84
CA LEU A 30 10.84 -15.74 6.57
C LEU A 30 10.97 -16.78 7.69
N SER A 31 9.90 -17.04 8.44
CA SER A 31 9.88 -18.06 9.51
C SER A 31 10.13 -19.48 9.01
N LYS A 32 9.94 -19.73 7.71
CA LYS A 32 10.15 -21.03 7.06
C LYS A 32 11.44 -21.06 6.22
N SER A 33 12.18 -19.96 6.17
CA SER A 33 13.41 -19.86 5.40
C SER A 33 14.63 -20.23 6.24
N ASP A 34 15.67 -20.76 5.60
CA ASP A 34 16.97 -21.04 6.24
C ASP A 34 17.79 -19.76 6.49
N ARG A 35 17.21 -18.57 6.24
CA ARG A 35 17.89 -17.30 6.44
C ARG A 35 18.07 -17.06 7.94
N GLU A 36 19.29 -16.71 8.34
CA GLU A 36 19.55 -16.33 9.71
C GLU A 36 18.82 -15.02 10.05
N LEU A 37 17.89 -15.10 10.99
CA LEU A 37 17.22 -13.95 11.59
C LEU A 37 18.12 -13.34 12.67
N ASP A 38 18.11 -12.01 12.78
CA ASP A 38 18.79 -11.33 13.87
C ASP A 38 18.09 -11.61 15.23
N SER A 39 18.75 -11.24 16.32
CA SER A 39 18.24 -11.53 17.67
C SER A 39 16.92 -10.80 17.97
N TRP A 40 16.68 -9.64 17.37
CA TRP A 40 15.43 -8.90 17.55
C TRP A 40 14.29 -9.61 16.80
N ASP A 41 14.54 -10.03 15.57
CA ASP A 41 13.60 -10.78 14.74
C ASP A 41 13.17 -12.07 15.40
N LYS A 42 14.14 -12.86 15.90
CA LYS A 42 13.86 -14.12 16.61
C LYS A 42 12.97 -13.89 17.84
N ALA A 43 13.23 -12.84 18.60
CA ALA A 43 12.47 -12.53 19.81
C ALA A 43 11.03 -12.05 19.53
N HIS A 44 10.81 -11.33 18.42
CA HIS A 44 9.50 -10.75 18.08
C HIS A 44 8.72 -11.54 17.02
N LEU A 45 9.29 -12.60 16.44
CA LEU A 45 8.67 -13.37 15.36
C LEU A 45 7.24 -13.85 15.66
N PRO A 46 6.93 -14.41 16.85
CA PRO A 46 5.55 -14.82 17.16
C PRO A 46 4.56 -13.65 17.14
N GLU A 47 4.99 -12.48 17.63
CA GLU A 47 4.17 -11.28 17.64
C GLU A 47 3.96 -10.75 16.21
N LEU A 48 5.01 -10.73 15.39
CA LEU A 48 4.95 -10.30 13.99
C LEU A 48 4.04 -11.21 13.15
N LEU A 49 4.06 -12.52 13.38
CA LEU A 49 3.16 -13.48 12.74
C LEU A 49 1.70 -13.25 13.16
N ASP A 50 1.46 -12.89 14.44
CA ASP A 50 0.13 -12.54 14.93
C ASP A 50 -0.40 -11.27 14.24
N TRP A 51 0.41 -10.23 14.17
CA TRP A 51 0.06 -8.99 13.50
C TRP A 51 -0.14 -9.17 11.98
N GLU A 52 0.69 -9.98 11.31
CA GLU A 52 0.50 -10.32 9.90
C GLU A 52 -0.85 -10.99 9.66
N ARG A 53 -1.20 -12.00 10.47
CA ARG A 53 -2.47 -12.70 10.37
C ARG A 53 -3.66 -11.74 10.56
N ARG A 54 -3.62 -10.95 11.63
CA ARG A 54 -4.67 -9.97 11.96
C ARG A 54 -4.78 -8.88 10.90
N GLY A 55 -3.65 -8.45 10.33
CA GLY A 55 -3.61 -7.47 9.25
C GLY A 55 -4.26 -8.01 7.97
N ILE A 56 -3.96 -9.26 7.59
CA ILE A 56 -4.61 -9.92 6.45
C ILE A 56 -6.13 -10.03 6.66
N GLU A 57 -6.57 -10.44 7.85
CA GLU A 57 -8.00 -10.52 8.17
C GLU A 57 -8.67 -9.14 8.14
N ALA A 58 -8.00 -8.11 8.66
CA ALA A 58 -8.49 -6.75 8.75
C ALA A 58 -8.81 -6.11 7.39
N VAL A 59 -8.07 -6.45 6.33
CA VAL A 59 -8.30 -5.87 5.00
C VAL A 59 -9.52 -6.44 4.27
N ASN A 60 -10.25 -7.38 4.87
CA ASN A 60 -11.49 -7.89 4.30
C ASN A 60 -12.55 -6.78 4.19
N GLY A 61 -13.32 -6.82 3.10
CA GLY A 61 -14.42 -5.90 2.90
C GLY A 61 -15.14 -6.13 1.59
N ASN A 62 -15.82 -5.07 1.14
CA ASN A 62 -16.67 -5.12 -0.04
C ASN A 62 -16.47 -3.92 -0.97
N SER A 63 -15.34 -3.23 -0.90
CA SER A 63 -15.05 -2.05 -1.73
C SER A 63 -13.96 -2.36 -2.75
N LEU A 64 -14.03 -1.73 -3.92
CA LEU A 64 -12.90 -1.74 -4.84
C LEU A 64 -11.76 -0.93 -4.22
N VAL A 65 -10.61 -1.57 -4.03
CA VAL A 65 -9.38 -0.97 -3.53
C VAL A 65 -8.30 -1.09 -4.59
N HIS A 66 -7.37 -0.13 -4.59
CA HIS A 66 -6.21 -0.15 -5.46
C HIS A 66 -5.21 -1.23 -5.05
N GLY A 67 -5.02 -1.44 -3.74
CA GLY A 67 -4.19 -2.52 -3.20
C GLY A 67 -2.70 -2.22 -3.15
N ASP A 68 -2.18 -1.38 -4.06
CA ASP A 68 -0.76 -0.97 -4.09
C ASP A 68 -0.56 0.55 -4.14
N MET A 69 -1.07 1.27 -3.13
CA MET A 69 -1.03 2.73 -3.11
C MET A 69 0.36 3.25 -2.67
N HIS A 70 1.08 3.90 -3.58
CA HIS A 70 2.35 4.58 -3.31
C HIS A 70 2.62 5.73 -4.31
N PRO A 71 3.58 6.64 -4.03
CA PRO A 71 3.77 7.85 -4.83
C PRO A 71 4.02 7.64 -6.34
N LEU A 72 4.62 6.50 -6.74
CA LEU A 72 4.86 6.22 -8.16
C LEU A 72 3.58 5.82 -8.91
N ASN A 73 2.53 5.39 -8.19
CA ASN A 73 1.22 5.06 -8.74
C ASN A 73 0.24 6.24 -8.67
N ILE A 74 0.74 7.44 -8.32
CA ILE A 74 -0.07 8.67 -8.22
C ILE A 74 0.54 9.75 -9.11
N LEU A 75 -0.18 10.10 -10.17
CA LEU A 75 0.17 11.22 -11.04
C LEU A 75 -0.53 12.49 -10.57
N VAL A 76 0.23 13.49 -10.15
CA VAL A 76 -0.29 14.76 -9.62
C VAL A 76 -0.13 15.88 -10.66
N SER A 77 -1.23 16.57 -10.95
CA SER A 77 -1.27 17.78 -11.79
C SER A 77 -2.36 18.74 -11.28
N ASP A 78 -3.35 19.09 -12.10
CA ASP A 78 -4.58 19.77 -11.65
C ASP A 78 -5.38 18.94 -10.64
N ARG A 79 -5.19 17.62 -10.69
CA ARG A 79 -5.73 16.62 -9.76
C ARG A 79 -4.78 15.44 -9.63
N ALA A 80 -4.98 14.65 -8.58
CA ALA A 80 -4.37 13.33 -8.47
C ALA A 80 -5.10 12.32 -9.37
N ARG A 81 -4.33 11.45 -10.03
CA ARG A 81 -4.81 10.29 -10.77
C ARG A 81 -4.09 9.05 -10.27
N ILE A 82 -4.86 8.02 -9.97
CA ILE A 82 -4.35 6.71 -9.53
C ILE A 82 -4.20 5.84 -10.78
N VAL A 83 -3.01 5.28 -10.97
CA VAL A 83 -2.63 4.41 -12.10
C VAL A 83 -2.10 3.08 -11.58
N ASP A 84 -1.90 2.11 -12.48
CA ASP A 84 -1.42 0.76 -12.16
C ASP A 84 -2.32 -0.07 -11.23
N TRP A 85 -3.48 -0.44 -11.76
CA TRP A 85 -4.51 -1.20 -11.05
C TRP A 85 -4.26 -2.72 -11.03
N ALA A 86 -3.03 -3.17 -11.31
CA ALA A 86 -2.70 -4.60 -11.40
C ALA A 86 -2.93 -5.37 -10.09
N TRP A 87 -2.90 -4.66 -8.95
CA TRP A 87 -3.15 -5.19 -7.61
C TRP A 87 -4.53 -4.84 -7.04
N SER A 88 -5.45 -4.41 -7.89
CA SER A 88 -6.81 -4.12 -7.43
C SER A 88 -7.53 -5.37 -6.93
N SER A 89 -8.35 -5.19 -5.89
CA SER A 89 -9.12 -6.26 -5.25
C SER A 89 -10.38 -5.74 -4.57
N VAL A 90 -11.18 -6.66 -4.01
CA VAL A 90 -12.30 -6.33 -3.14
C VAL A 90 -11.86 -6.41 -1.67
N GLY A 91 -11.88 -5.28 -0.98
CA GLY A 91 -11.35 -5.15 0.38
C GLY A 91 -12.02 -4.07 1.22
N ALA A 92 -11.39 -3.77 2.35
CA ALA A 92 -11.82 -2.73 3.27
C ALA A 92 -11.64 -1.33 2.64
N PRO A 93 -12.64 -0.43 2.70
CA PRO A 93 -12.58 0.87 2.03
C PRO A 93 -11.46 1.80 2.55
N TRP A 94 -10.92 1.51 3.75
CA TRP A 94 -9.86 2.27 4.38
C TRP A 94 -8.44 1.82 4.00
N LEU A 95 -8.30 0.74 3.23
CA LEU A 95 -7.01 0.13 2.92
C LEU A 95 -6.02 1.09 2.25
N ASP A 96 -6.43 1.71 1.13
CA ASP A 96 -5.52 2.59 0.37
C ASP A 96 -5.12 3.86 1.15
N PRO A 97 -6.03 4.56 1.85
CA PRO A 97 -5.64 5.63 2.76
C PRO A 97 -4.67 5.19 3.86
N ALA A 98 -4.85 4.00 4.45
CA ALA A 98 -3.95 3.48 5.48
C ALA A 98 -2.56 3.18 4.90
N ALA A 99 -2.47 2.66 3.69
CA ALA A 99 -1.20 2.51 2.98
C ALA A 99 -0.50 3.86 2.79
N LEU A 100 -1.23 4.92 2.43
CA LEU A 100 -0.68 6.28 2.30
C LEU A 100 -0.20 6.88 3.63
N VAL A 101 -0.87 6.61 4.75
CA VAL A 101 -0.39 7.01 6.08
C VAL A 101 1.02 6.46 6.33
N LEU A 102 1.25 5.19 6.02
CA LEU A 102 2.57 4.56 6.18
C LEU A 102 3.61 5.18 5.24
N ARG A 103 3.22 5.59 4.02
CA ARG A 103 4.12 6.31 3.10
C ARG A 103 4.45 7.71 3.59
N LEU A 104 3.50 8.46 4.14
CA LEU A 104 3.74 9.78 4.73
C LEU A 104 4.69 9.70 5.92
N ILE A 105 4.53 8.69 6.77
CA ILE A 105 5.45 8.43 7.89
C ILE A 105 6.86 8.11 7.36
N ALA A 106 6.96 7.25 6.33
CA ALA A 106 8.23 6.93 5.70
C ALA A 106 8.91 8.17 5.04
N ASP A 107 8.12 9.15 4.61
CA ASP A 107 8.58 10.43 4.07
C ASP A 107 8.89 11.49 5.16
N GLY A 108 8.83 11.12 6.44
CA GLY A 108 9.25 11.96 7.57
C GLY A 108 8.13 12.67 8.32
N HIS A 109 6.87 12.43 7.99
CA HIS A 109 5.76 12.92 8.81
C HIS A 109 5.67 12.14 10.12
N THR A 110 5.23 12.81 11.19
CA THR A 110 4.85 12.09 12.40
C THR A 110 3.59 11.24 12.15
N PRO A 111 3.38 10.13 12.90
CA PRO A 111 2.15 9.36 12.81
C PRO A 111 0.90 10.23 12.98
N GLN A 112 0.91 11.17 13.93
CA GLN A 112 -0.21 12.08 14.16
C GLN A 112 -0.52 12.95 12.94
N GLN A 113 0.49 13.52 12.27
CA GLN A 113 0.28 14.33 11.06
C GLN A 113 -0.28 13.50 9.91
N ALA A 114 0.26 12.29 9.69
CA ALA A 114 -0.18 11.41 8.63
C ALA A 114 -1.62 10.93 8.84
N GLU A 115 -1.97 10.54 10.06
CA GLU A 115 -3.33 10.14 10.41
C GLU A 115 -4.33 11.30 10.33
N GLU A 116 -3.93 12.51 10.76
CA GLU A 116 -4.79 13.69 10.67
C GLU A 116 -5.12 14.06 9.21
N TRP A 117 -4.13 13.94 8.32
CA TRP A 117 -4.37 14.06 6.87
C TRP A 117 -5.38 12.99 6.38
N ALA A 118 -5.20 11.74 6.79
CA ALA A 118 -6.06 10.64 6.33
C ALA A 118 -7.49 10.73 6.87
N LYS A 119 -7.74 11.35 8.03
CA LYS A 119 -9.09 11.58 8.57
C LYS A 119 -9.97 12.48 7.70
N ALA A 120 -9.40 13.23 6.75
CA ALA A 120 -10.18 13.94 5.74
C ALA A 120 -10.91 12.97 4.77
N ILE A 121 -10.47 11.70 4.71
CA ILE A 121 -11.07 10.64 3.90
C ILE A 121 -12.03 9.85 4.79
N ALA A 122 -13.33 9.94 4.49
CA ALA A 122 -14.39 9.32 5.31
C ALA A 122 -14.15 7.82 5.59
N ALA A 123 -13.71 7.07 4.58
CA ALA A 123 -13.41 5.65 4.73
C ALA A 123 -12.35 5.37 5.81
N TYR A 124 -11.28 6.16 5.86
CA TYR A 124 -10.22 6.02 6.87
C TYR A 124 -10.68 6.48 8.24
N ARG A 125 -11.36 7.63 8.31
CA ARG A 125 -11.89 8.17 9.57
C ARG A 125 -12.82 7.18 10.27
N ASP A 126 -13.62 6.46 9.49
CA ASP A 126 -14.63 5.52 10.01
C ASP A 126 -14.05 4.08 10.16
N ALA A 127 -12.75 3.90 9.95
CA ALA A 127 -12.08 2.60 10.06
C ALA A 127 -11.95 2.13 11.52
N PRO A 128 -12.05 0.81 11.79
CA PRO A 128 -11.73 0.28 13.11
C PRO A 128 -10.25 0.50 13.45
N ALA A 129 -9.97 1.16 14.57
CA ALA A 129 -8.60 1.54 14.94
C ALA A 129 -7.68 0.31 15.15
N ASP A 130 -8.24 -0.79 15.65
CA ASP A 130 -7.54 -2.07 15.80
C ASP A 130 -7.17 -2.70 14.45
N ALA A 131 -8.06 -2.58 13.46
CA ALA A 131 -7.83 -3.05 12.10
C ALA A 131 -6.71 -2.26 11.39
N VAL A 132 -6.73 -0.92 11.51
CA VAL A 132 -5.65 -0.06 10.98
C VAL A 132 -4.32 -0.36 11.69
N THR A 133 -4.34 -0.56 13.00
CA THR A 133 -3.15 -0.93 13.78
C THR A 133 -2.59 -2.28 13.33
N ALA A 134 -3.46 -3.29 13.16
CA ALA A 134 -3.06 -4.62 12.71
C ALA A 134 -2.46 -4.58 11.31
N PHE A 135 -3.09 -3.82 10.39
CA PHE A 135 -2.55 -3.59 9.05
C PHE A 135 -1.17 -2.93 9.09
N ALA A 136 -1.02 -1.83 9.85
CA ALA A 136 0.25 -1.12 9.98
C ALA A 136 1.37 -2.01 10.52
N LYS A 137 1.11 -2.74 11.61
CA LYS A 137 2.10 -3.65 12.22
C LYS A 137 2.42 -4.86 11.34
N GLY A 138 1.41 -5.43 10.68
CA GLY A 138 1.59 -6.56 9.76
C GLY A 138 2.41 -6.20 8.50
N THR A 139 2.41 -4.93 8.09
CA THR A 139 3.05 -4.45 6.85
C THR A 139 4.32 -3.61 7.06
N ALA A 140 4.65 -3.27 8.31
CA ALA A 140 5.66 -2.27 8.68
C ALA A 140 7.05 -2.44 8.04
N ARG A 141 7.52 -3.68 7.81
CA ARG A 141 8.85 -3.91 7.19
C ARG A 141 8.80 -4.09 5.67
N THR A 142 7.65 -4.42 5.11
CA THR A 142 7.49 -4.59 3.65
C THR A 142 7.48 -3.23 2.96
N ILE A 143 6.75 -2.26 3.54
CA ILE A 143 6.56 -0.94 2.95
C ILE A 143 7.87 -0.12 2.95
N VAL A 144 8.67 -0.20 4.02
CA VAL A 144 9.97 0.49 4.13
C VAL A 144 11.04 -0.14 3.20
N SER A 145 11.02 -1.46 3.02
CA SER A 145 11.96 -2.18 2.16
C SER A 145 11.68 -1.95 0.65
N ILE A 146 10.40 -1.93 0.24
CA ILE A 146 10.04 -1.72 -1.17
C ILE A 146 10.34 -0.29 -1.62
N THR A 147 10.10 0.74 -0.79
CA THR A 147 10.47 2.13 -1.17
C THR A 147 11.96 2.27 -1.38
N SER A 148 12.77 1.64 -0.52
CA SER A 148 14.23 1.70 -0.63
C SER A 148 14.73 0.95 -1.88
N SER A 149 14.14 -0.21 -2.19
CA SER A 149 14.51 -1.02 -3.36
C SER A 149 14.03 -0.43 -4.70
N ALA A 150 12.83 0.15 -4.76
CA ALA A 150 12.30 0.79 -5.96
C ALA A 150 13.06 2.09 -6.30
N LEU A 151 13.52 2.84 -5.29
CA LEU A 151 14.39 4.00 -5.48
C LEU A 151 15.83 3.59 -5.85
N ALA A 152 16.34 2.50 -5.28
CA ALA A 152 17.71 2.03 -5.54
C ALA A 152 17.90 1.27 -6.87
N SER A 153 16.86 0.59 -7.37
CA SER A 153 16.95 -0.24 -8.59
C SER A 153 16.93 0.53 -9.90
N GLY A 154 16.72 1.86 -9.88
CA GLY A 154 16.82 2.68 -11.09
C GLY A 154 15.93 2.23 -12.25
N ALA A 155 14.85 1.48 -11.97
CA ALA A 155 13.91 0.96 -12.97
C ALA A 155 13.00 2.04 -13.58
N VAL A 156 13.43 3.30 -13.54
CA VAL A 156 12.91 4.37 -14.38
C VAL A 156 13.61 4.24 -15.72
N GLY A 157 12.98 3.47 -16.62
CA GLY A 157 13.36 3.46 -18.02
C GLY A 157 13.49 4.90 -18.52
N SER A 158 14.70 5.26 -18.94
CA SER A 158 15.00 6.53 -19.58
C SER A 158 14.15 6.66 -20.84
N ALA A 159 13.01 7.33 -20.72
CA ALA A 159 12.29 7.85 -21.87
C ALA A 159 12.97 9.15 -22.30
N ARG A 160 14.15 9.04 -22.95
CA ARG A 160 14.52 10.04 -23.94
C ARG A 160 13.48 9.93 -25.05
N GLY A 161 12.51 10.84 -25.04
CA GLY A 161 11.59 11.01 -26.17
C GLY A 161 12.38 11.29 -27.45
N PRO A 162 11.86 10.90 -28.62
CA PRO A 162 12.51 11.17 -29.90
C PRO A 162 12.68 12.68 -30.08
N THR A 163 13.88 13.10 -30.46
CA THR A 163 14.18 14.46 -30.89
C THR A 163 13.28 14.81 -32.08
N ALA A 164 12.51 15.90 -31.95
CA ALA A 164 11.72 16.44 -33.05
C ALA A 164 12.64 16.88 -34.21
N PRO A 165 12.20 16.78 -35.47
CA PRO A 165 13.00 17.22 -36.61
C PRO A 165 13.11 18.74 -36.64
N GLU A 166 14.33 19.24 -36.89
CA GLU A 166 14.61 20.65 -37.18
C GLU A 166 13.78 21.13 -38.39
N ALA A 167 13.14 22.29 -38.25
CA ALA A 167 12.51 22.98 -39.37
C ALA A 167 13.60 23.67 -40.23
N PRO A 168 13.43 23.73 -41.57
CA PRO A 168 14.40 24.40 -42.43
C PRO A 168 14.30 25.92 -42.32
N VAL A 169 15.45 26.54 -42.57
CA VAL A 169 15.83 27.95 -42.45
C VAL A 169 14.95 28.91 -43.24
#